data_AF-A0A252B0Y0-F1
#
_entry.id   AF-A0A252B0Y0-F1
#
_cell.length_a   1.000
_cell.length_b   1.000
_cell.length_c   1.000
_cell.angle_alpha   90.00
_cell.angle_beta   90.00
_cell.angle_gamma   90.00
#
_symmetry.space_group_name_H-M   'P 1'
#
loop_
_entity.id
_entity.type
_entity.pdbx_description
1 polymer ?
#
loop_
_entity_poly.entity_id
_entity_poly.type
_entity_poly.pdbx_seq_one_letter_code
_entity_poly.pdbx_strand_id
1 'polypeptide(L)'
;MHLIEKAGRLRTLLRFAVPGVLLVYASSAHAADITLGIIGPHEYDLPVDFKPFNVLVQYGDGNAAGNSYNSTGQRQARGGSHTWAGMTKYVHFRSFEAIPHVGFAFELIQSESYTLANGTDYGGLGPTIVGPAAWFKPNAHSTLGIQTFMQTPVGTRDATSPNYWSNISSIIFDYEWKHFSFDGDIGTVTGSTKHVKNQHSYAPGVVFYSNLRFSWKATSRIEPFLAFDWQNVNGTYDNTARQYMDNSSSRE
;
A
#
# COMPACT_ATOMS: atom_id res chain seq x y z
N MET A 1 -30.75 -41.10 -73.01
CA MET A 1 -29.53 -41.86 -73.36
C MET A 1 -28.38 -40.84 -73.29
N HIS A 2 -27.55 -40.71 -72.25
CA HIS A 2 -27.12 -41.56 -71.15
C HIS A 2 -27.35 -40.92 -69.76
N LEU A 3 -27.74 -41.76 -68.80
CA LEU A 3 -27.47 -41.64 -67.37
C LEU A 3 -26.00 -41.99 -67.08
N ILE A 4 -25.40 -41.46 -66.02
CA ILE A 4 -24.69 -42.21 -64.96
C ILE A 4 -24.39 -41.25 -63.79
N GLU A 5 -24.90 -41.61 -62.62
CA GLU A 5 -24.54 -41.10 -61.30
C GLU A 5 -23.09 -41.43 -60.93
N LYS A 6 -22.50 -40.65 -60.02
CA LYS A 6 -21.85 -41.25 -58.82
C LYS A 6 -21.72 -40.27 -57.67
N ALA A 7 -22.36 -40.64 -56.57
CA ALA A 7 -22.18 -40.10 -55.24
C ALA A 7 -20.87 -40.60 -54.59
N GLY A 8 -20.33 -39.81 -53.67
CA GLY A 8 -19.26 -40.20 -52.74
C GLY A 8 -18.89 -39.04 -51.81
N ARG A 9 -19.69 -38.78 -50.77
CA ARG A 9 -19.36 -39.06 -49.34
C ARG A 9 -18.02 -38.48 -48.83
N LEU A 10 -18.19 -37.47 -47.96
CA LEU A 10 -17.74 -37.47 -46.56
C LEU A 10 -16.26 -37.14 -46.27
N ARG A 11 -15.95 -35.86 -45.99
CA ARG A 11 -15.01 -35.36 -44.95
C ARG A 11 -15.42 -33.90 -44.66
N THR A 12 -16.25 -33.56 -43.68
CA THR A 12 -16.08 -33.62 -42.21
C THR A 12 -14.79 -32.93 -41.74
N LEU A 13 -15.00 -31.79 -41.07
CA LEU A 13 -14.16 -31.09 -40.09
C LEU A 13 -12.92 -30.34 -40.59
N LEU A 14 -13.05 -29.01 -40.63
CA LEU A 14 -12.16 -28.12 -39.87
C LEU A 14 -12.82 -26.73 -39.78
N ARG A 15 -13.76 -26.61 -38.85
CA ARG A 15 -14.16 -25.31 -38.31
C ARG A 15 -12.96 -24.82 -37.49
N PHE A 16 -12.18 -23.90 -38.03
CA PHE A 16 -11.26 -23.12 -37.23
C PHE A 16 -12.08 -22.22 -36.30
N ALA A 17 -12.43 -22.76 -35.13
CA ALA A 17 -12.76 -21.92 -33.98
C ALA A 17 -11.45 -21.26 -33.57
N VAL A 18 -11.23 -20.03 -34.02
CA VAL A 18 -10.21 -19.15 -33.44
C VAL A 18 -10.67 -18.90 -32.00
N PRO A 19 -9.94 -19.38 -30.97
CA PRO A 19 -10.21 -18.92 -29.62
C PRO A 19 -9.77 -17.46 -29.62
N GLY A 20 -10.73 -16.54 -29.51
CA GLY A 20 -10.44 -15.16 -29.19
C GLY A 20 -9.77 -15.12 -27.83
N VAL A 21 -8.44 -15.11 -27.81
CA VAL A 21 -7.65 -14.83 -26.61
C VAL A 21 -7.97 -13.38 -26.25
N LEU A 22 -8.92 -13.19 -25.33
CA LEU A 22 -9.04 -11.96 -24.58
C LEU A 22 -7.75 -11.85 -23.75
N LEU A 23 -6.74 -11.20 -24.32
CA LEU A 23 -5.60 -10.67 -23.57
C LEU A 23 -6.18 -9.60 -22.65
N VAL A 24 -6.67 -10.02 -21.48
CA VAL A 24 -6.82 -9.13 -20.34
C VAL A 24 -5.42 -8.61 -20.08
N TYR A 25 -5.20 -7.33 -20.37
CA TYR A 25 -3.97 -6.64 -20.02
C TYR A 25 -3.81 -6.74 -18.50
N ALA A 26 -3.02 -7.72 -18.05
CA ALA A 26 -2.57 -7.79 -16.68
C ALA A 26 -1.69 -6.56 -16.44
N SER A 27 -2.21 -5.62 -15.64
CA SER A 27 -1.44 -4.52 -15.07
C SER A 27 -0.16 -5.11 -14.47
N SER A 28 1.00 -4.63 -14.90
CA SER A 28 2.25 -5.05 -14.28
C SER A 28 2.25 -4.54 -12.85
N ALA A 29 2.58 -5.37 -11.86
CA ALA A 29 2.80 -4.90 -10.50
C ALA A 29 4.09 -4.05 -10.52
N HIS A 30 3.93 -2.76 -10.34
CA HIS A 30 5.01 -1.86 -9.98
C HIS A 30 5.35 -2.13 -8.52
N ALA A 31 6.63 -2.21 -8.17
CA ALA A 31 7.04 -2.16 -6.77
C ALA A 31 6.40 -0.89 -6.19
N ALA A 32 5.53 -1.07 -5.22
CA ALA A 32 4.83 0.03 -4.56
C ALA A 32 5.51 0.21 -3.21
N ASP A 33 5.72 1.45 -2.80
CA ASP A 33 6.27 1.69 -1.48
C ASP A 33 5.44 0.96 -0.42
N ILE A 34 6.14 0.36 0.54
CA ILE A 34 5.53 -0.43 1.60
C ILE A 34 4.61 0.48 2.40
N THR A 35 3.42 -0.03 2.76
CA THR A 35 2.46 0.71 3.57
C THR A 35 3.13 1.25 4.84
N LEU A 36 3.13 2.58 5.00
CA LEU A 36 3.80 3.29 6.11
C LEU A 36 5.32 3.07 6.23
N GLY A 37 6.00 2.57 5.19
CA GLY A 37 7.46 2.38 5.18
C GLY A 37 8.30 3.65 5.23
N ILE A 38 7.68 4.84 5.26
CA ILE A 38 8.40 6.12 5.31
C ILE A 38 8.80 6.55 6.72
N ILE A 39 8.45 5.78 7.75
CA ILE A 39 8.78 6.09 9.14
C ILE A 39 10.29 6.18 9.35
N GLY A 40 10.71 7.17 10.14
CA GLY A 40 12.10 7.32 10.60
C GLY A 40 12.36 6.56 11.91
N PRO A 41 13.61 6.53 12.40
CA PRO A 41 13.86 6.12 13.77
C PRO A 41 13.19 7.10 14.75
N HIS A 42 12.74 6.60 15.90
CA HIS A 42 12.02 7.36 16.94
C HIS A 42 10.67 7.92 16.50
N GLU A 43 10.04 7.39 15.46
CA GLU A 43 8.69 7.80 15.06
C GLU A 43 7.70 7.54 16.21
N TYR A 44 7.87 6.42 16.93
CA TYR A 44 6.99 6.02 18.01
C TYR A 44 7.56 6.22 19.43
N ASP A 45 8.65 6.98 19.62
CA ASP A 45 9.03 7.48 20.97
C ASP A 45 8.11 8.63 21.40
N LEU A 46 6.86 8.27 21.66
CA LEU A 46 5.78 9.22 21.92
C LEU A 46 5.67 9.53 23.42
N PRO A 47 5.43 10.79 23.81
CA PRO A 47 5.27 11.16 25.22
C PRO A 47 3.95 10.65 25.80
N VAL A 48 3.86 10.60 27.13
CA VAL A 48 2.61 10.46 27.90
C VAL A 48 2.52 11.60 28.92
N ASP A 49 1.32 11.86 29.45
CA ASP A 49 1.07 12.87 30.49
C ASP A 49 1.51 14.30 30.09
N PHE A 50 1.22 14.66 28.84
CA PHE A 50 1.62 15.93 28.24
C PHE A 50 0.43 16.87 28.04
N LYS A 51 0.71 18.18 27.93
CA LYS A 51 -0.30 19.16 27.50
C LYS A 51 -0.52 19.06 26.00
N PRO A 52 -1.77 19.20 25.51
CA PRO A 52 -2.06 19.06 24.07
C PRO A 52 -1.19 19.95 23.19
N PHE A 53 -0.74 19.42 22.05
CA PHE A 53 0.07 20.13 21.07
C PHE A 53 -0.20 19.61 19.66
N ASN A 54 0.27 20.35 18.65
CA ASN A 54 0.12 19.98 17.25
C ASN A 54 1.47 19.82 16.58
N VAL A 55 1.58 18.88 15.65
CA VAL A 55 2.77 18.67 14.83
C VAL A 55 2.34 18.63 13.37
N LEU A 56 3.16 19.22 12.50
CA LEU A 56 3.07 19.07 11.06
C LEU A 56 4.35 18.37 10.59
N VAL A 57 4.21 17.25 9.90
CA VAL A 57 5.32 16.47 9.34
C VAL A 57 5.12 16.38 7.83
N GLN A 58 6.22 16.49 7.09
CA GLN A 58 6.24 16.22 5.66
C GLN A 58 7.21 15.08 5.40
N TYR A 59 6.72 14.05 4.71
CA TYR A 59 7.53 12.98 4.18
C TYR A 59 7.69 13.14 2.67
N GLY A 60 8.78 12.60 2.14
CA GLY A 60 9.04 12.52 0.71
C GLY A 60 9.88 11.29 0.39
N ASP A 61 9.47 10.54 -0.63
CA ASP A 61 10.19 9.40 -1.19
C ASP A 61 10.39 9.58 -2.69
N GLY A 62 11.50 9.06 -3.20
CA GLY A 62 11.83 9.05 -4.62
C GLY A 62 12.35 7.69 -5.05
N ASN A 63 11.57 7.00 -5.88
CA ASN A 63 11.87 5.65 -6.35
C ASN A 63 12.13 5.63 -7.86
N ALA A 64 13.19 4.92 -8.28
CA ALA A 64 13.48 4.64 -9.68
C ALA A 64 13.47 3.13 -9.93
N ALA A 65 12.41 2.62 -10.57
CA ALA A 65 12.23 1.21 -10.87
C ALA A 65 12.54 0.94 -12.34
N GLY A 66 13.45 0.01 -12.62
CA GLY A 66 13.78 -0.43 -13.99
C GLY A 66 13.06 -1.70 -14.44
N ASN A 67 12.38 -2.38 -13.52
CA ASN A 67 11.73 -3.67 -13.75
C ASN A 67 10.41 -3.77 -12.99
N SER A 68 9.50 -4.58 -13.50
CA SER A 68 8.32 -5.03 -12.79
C SER A 68 8.47 -6.51 -12.40
N TYR A 69 7.66 -6.96 -11.46
CA TYR A 69 7.63 -8.36 -11.01
C TYR A 69 6.19 -8.87 -11.12
N ASN A 70 6.02 -10.16 -11.40
CA ASN A 70 4.70 -10.79 -11.36
C ASN A 70 4.42 -11.40 -9.98
N SER A 71 3.23 -11.99 -9.82
CA SER A 71 2.83 -12.63 -8.54
C SER A 71 3.72 -13.78 -8.07
N THR A 72 4.54 -14.36 -8.95
CA THR A 72 5.50 -15.41 -8.61
C THR A 72 6.90 -14.86 -8.31
N GLY A 73 7.08 -13.54 -8.27
CA GLY A 73 8.38 -12.88 -8.10
C GLY A 73 9.26 -12.95 -9.36
N GLN A 74 8.72 -13.37 -10.51
CA GLN A 74 9.47 -13.39 -11.75
C GLN A 74 9.62 -11.97 -12.29
N ARG A 75 10.88 -11.57 -12.47
CA ARG A 75 11.26 -10.28 -13.06
C ARG A 75 10.78 -10.17 -14.51
N GLN A 76 10.26 -9.00 -14.84
CA GLN A 76 9.87 -8.61 -16.19
C GLN A 76 10.63 -7.33 -16.57
N ALA A 77 11.36 -7.39 -17.68
CA ALA A 77 12.16 -6.28 -18.21
C ALA A 77 11.28 -5.25 -18.93
N ARG A 78 10.26 -4.74 -18.23
CA ARG A 78 9.29 -3.74 -18.68
C ARG A 78 8.80 -2.91 -17.48
N GLY A 79 8.28 -1.72 -17.76
CA GLY A 79 7.66 -0.87 -16.73
C GLY A 79 8.65 0.02 -15.98
N GLY A 80 9.62 0.61 -16.69
CA GLY A 80 10.50 1.61 -16.11
C GLY A 80 9.71 2.83 -15.63
N SER A 81 9.92 3.23 -14.38
CA SER A 81 9.24 4.39 -13.79
C SER A 81 10.14 5.16 -12.82
N HIS A 82 9.94 6.47 -12.78
CA HIS A 82 10.38 7.33 -11.69
C HIS A 82 9.16 7.82 -10.94
N THR A 83 9.07 7.53 -9.65
CA THR A 83 7.98 7.97 -8.79
C THR A 83 8.54 8.83 -7.69
N TRP A 84 7.89 9.96 -7.45
CA TRP A 84 8.05 10.74 -6.24
C TRP A 84 6.74 10.69 -5.48
N ALA A 85 6.79 10.28 -4.22
CA ALA A 85 5.65 10.24 -3.33
C ALA A 85 5.90 11.16 -2.15
N GLY A 86 4.83 11.73 -1.60
CA GLY A 86 4.89 12.60 -0.43
C GLY A 86 3.67 12.41 0.45
N MET A 87 3.84 12.78 1.71
CA MET A 87 2.74 12.83 2.66
C MET A 87 2.88 14.03 3.58
N THR A 88 1.87 14.89 3.60
CA THR A 88 1.73 15.93 4.62
C THR A 88 0.85 15.38 5.75
N LYS A 89 1.41 15.28 6.95
CA LYS A 89 0.75 14.73 8.15
C LYS A 89 0.57 15.85 9.18
N TYR A 90 -0.68 16.16 9.52
CA TYR A 90 -1.03 16.97 10.67
C TYR A 90 -1.50 16.08 11.81
N VAL A 91 -0.96 16.29 13.01
CA VAL A 91 -1.28 15.51 14.20
C VAL A 91 -1.70 16.43 15.33
N HIS A 92 -2.83 16.13 15.95
CA HIS A 92 -3.23 16.70 17.23
C HIS A 92 -2.99 15.70 18.36
N PHE A 93 -2.02 15.98 19.21
CA PHE A 93 -1.66 15.16 20.38
C PHE A 93 -2.46 15.60 21.60
N ARG A 94 -2.97 14.63 22.38
CA ARG A 94 -3.68 14.89 23.64
C ARG A 94 -3.46 13.77 24.67
N SER A 95 -3.39 14.16 25.94
CA SER A 95 -3.56 13.27 27.09
C SER A 95 -4.87 13.61 27.82
N PHE A 96 -5.48 12.65 28.51
CA PHE A 96 -6.71 12.85 29.29
C PHE A 96 -6.49 12.53 30.77
N GLU A 97 -6.95 13.39 31.66
CA GLU A 97 -6.85 13.16 33.11
C GLU A 97 -7.62 11.91 33.57
N ALA A 98 -8.69 11.55 32.88
CA ALA A 98 -9.51 10.38 33.18
C ALA A 98 -8.80 9.04 32.89
N ILE A 99 -7.78 9.05 32.04
CA ILE A 99 -6.99 7.86 31.66
C ILE A 99 -5.51 8.28 31.63
N PRO A 100 -4.88 8.44 32.80
CA PRO A 100 -3.48 8.87 32.89
C PRO A 100 -2.54 7.82 32.27
N HIS A 101 -1.34 8.25 31.90
CA HIS A 101 -0.29 7.41 31.28
C HIS A 101 -0.65 6.85 29.89
N VAL A 102 -1.72 7.36 29.26
CA VAL A 102 -2.11 7.02 27.90
C VAL A 102 -2.10 8.29 27.05
N GLY A 103 -1.33 8.25 25.96
CA GLY A 103 -1.30 9.29 24.94
C GLY A 103 -2.28 8.99 23.81
N PHE A 104 -2.85 10.03 23.23
CA PHE A 104 -3.75 9.96 22.10
C PHE A 104 -3.31 10.94 21.02
N ALA A 105 -3.54 10.56 19.77
CA ALA A 105 -3.36 11.42 18.61
C ALA A 105 -4.55 11.29 17.68
N PHE A 106 -4.87 12.37 16.98
CA PHE A 106 -5.74 12.33 15.80
C PHE A 106 -4.95 12.90 14.63
N GLU A 107 -4.87 12.11 13.55
CA GLU A 107 -4.03 12.41 12.40
C GLU A 107 -4.87 12.68 11.16
N LEU A 108 -4.43 13.66 10.38
CA LEU A 108 -4.89 13.94 9.05
C LEU A 108 -3.68 13.93 8.11
N ILE A 109 -3.65 13.00 7.18
CA ILE A 109 -2.54 12.77 6.27
C ILE A 109 -3.05 12.94 4.85
N GLN A 110 -2.43 13.86 4.11
CA GLN A 110 -2.69 14.07 2.70
C GLN A 110 -1.55 13.47 1.89
N SER A 111 -1.86 12.48 1.06
CA SER A 111 -0.89 11.89 0.13
C SER A 111 -0.76 12.72 -1.13
N GLU A 112 0.42 12.69 -1.73
CA GLU A 112 0.74 13.28 -3.03
C GLU A 112 1.70 12.37 -3.79
N SER A 113 1.57 12.33 -5.11
CA SER A 113 2.51 11.58 -5.93
C SER A 113 2.67 12.16 -7.33
N TYR A 114 3.81 11.87 -7.93
CA TYR A 114 4.12 12.15 -9.32
C TYR A 114 4.92 10.99 -9.90
N THR A 115 4.45 10.42 -11.00
CA THR A 115 5.10 9.29 -11.67
C THR A 115 5.35 9.61 -13.13
N LEU A 116 6.59 9.36 -13.56
CA LEU A 116 7.02 9.32 -14.96
C LEU A 116 7.17 7.86 -15.37
N ALA A 117 6.36 7.39 -16.31
CA ALA A 117 6.44 6.02 -16.82
C ALA A 117 6.06 5.96 -18.31
N ASN A 118 6.81 5.17 -19.08
CA ASN A 118 6.52 4.91 -20.51
C ASN A 118 6.30 6.18 -21.37
N GLY A 119 7.04 7.26 -21.10
CA GLY A 119 6.91 8.53 -21.83
C GLY A 119 5.67 9.35 -21.48
N THR A 120 4.95 8.96 -20.42
CA THR A 120 3.81 9.69 -19.85
C THR A 120 4.10 10.12 -18.42
N ASP A 121 3.43 11.19 -17.99
CA ASP A 121 3.45 11.64 -16.61
C ASP A 121 2.03 11.71 -16.02
N TYR A 122 1.93 11.40 -14.74
CA TYR A 122 0.72 11.61 -13.97
C TYR A 122 1.07 11.90 -12.52
N GLY A 123 0.33 12.80 -11.89
CA GLY A 123 0.50 13.12 -10.49
C GLY A 123 -0.61 14.01 -9.97
N GLY A 124 -0.61 14.21 -8.67
CA GLY A 124 -1.62 14.97 -7.95
C GLY A 124 -1.71 14.54 -6.50
N LEU A 125 -2.73 15.06 -5.83
CA LEU A 125 -3.05 14.61 -4.49
C LEU A 125 -3.73 13.24 -4.60
N GLY A 126 -3.26 12.31 -3.79
CA GLY A 126 -3.93 11.05 -3.57
C GLY A 126 -5.05 11.18 -2.54
N PRO A 127 -5.53 10.04 -2.03
CA PRO A 127 -6.49 10.02 -0.94
C PRO A 127 -5.99 10.74 0.30
N THR A 128 -6.94 11.32 1.02
CA THR A 128 -6.75 11.69 2.42
C THR A 128 -6.89 10.45 3.31
N ILE A 129 -5.98 10.31 4.26
CA ILE A 129 -5.94 9.28 5.30
C ILE A 129 -6.19 9.98 6.64
N VAL A 130 -7.08 9.44 7.48
CA VAL A 130 -7.47 10.09 8.73
C VAL A 130 -7.78 9.07 9.81
N GLY A 131 -7.42 9.35 11.06
CA GLY A 131 -7.84 8.51 12.17
C GLY A 131 -7.03 8.69 13.45
N PRO A 132 -7.39 7.94 14.49
CA PRO A 132 -6.75 8.03 15.79
C PRO A 132 -5.55 7.09 15.95
N ALA A 133 -4.66 7.47 16.86
CA ALA A 133 -3.70 6.60 17.51
C ALA A 133 -3.80 6.73 19.04
N ALA A 134 -3.48 5.64 19.74
CA ALA A 134 -3.38 5.62 21.19
C ALA A 134 -2.22 4.74 21.63
N TRP A 135 -1.49 5.16 22.64
CA TRP A 135 -0.30 4.45 23.15
C TRP A 135 -0.13 4.65 24.64
N PHE A 136 0.69 3.81 25.24
CA PHE A 136 1.17 3.94 26.60
C PHE A 136 2.66 3.57 26.64
N LYS A 137 3.32 3.85 27.78
CA LYS A 137 4.71 3.46 28.01
C LYS A 137 4.77 2.28 28.98
N PRO A 138 5.00 1.03 28.52
CA PRO A 138 5.13 -0.13 29.41
C PRO A 138 6.26 0.03 30.44
N ASN A 139 7.32 0.76 30.08
CA ASN A 139 8.38 1.22 30.96
C ASN A 139 8.94 2.55 30.44
N ALA A 140 9.91 3.14 31.16
CA ALA A 140 10.50 4.45 30.80
C ALA A 140 11.24 4.50 29.45
N HIS A 141 11.45 3.35 28.82
CA HIS A 141 12.25 3.17 27.60
C HIS A 141 11.46 2.49 26.48
N SER A 142 10.14 2.42 26.58
CA SER A 142 9.34 1.79 25.54
C SER A 142 8.00 2.46 25.34
N THR A 143 7.50 2.34 24.13
CA THR A 143 6.14 2.73 23.74
C THR A 143 5.46 1.52 23.12
N LEU A 144 4.18 1.33 23.42
CA LEU A 144 3.33 0.36 22.74
C LEU A 144 1.98 1.01 22.48
N GLY A 145 1.46 0.86 21.28
CA GLY A 145 0.20 1.46 20.89
C GLY A 145 -0.47 0.81 19.71
N ILE A 146 -1.58 1.42 19.33
CA ILE A 146 -2.36 1.08 18.15
C ILE A 146 -2.72 2.36 17.40
N GLN A 147 -2.69 2.29 16.09
CA GLN A 147 -3.23 3.31 15.20
C GLN A 147 -4.20 2.66 14.22
N THR A 148 -5.24 3.40 13.83
CA THR A 148 -6.18 2.96 12.80
C THR A 148 -6.61 4.14 11.97
N PHE A 149 -6.44 4.04 10.67
CA PHE A 149 -6.72 5.10 9.72
C PHE A 149 -7.71 4.65 8.67
N MET A 150 -8.59 5.55 8.29
CA MET A 150 -9.46 5.41 7.14
C MET A 150 -8.89 6.21 5.99
N GLN A 151 -8.70 5.56 4.85
CA GLN A 151 -8.33 6.20 3.60
C GLN A 151 -9.55 6.41 2.72
N THR A 152 -9.69 7.61 2.21
CA THR A 152 -10.76 8.00 1.29
C THR A 152 -10.59 7.34 -0.11
N PRO A 153 -11.66 7.23 -0.90
CA PRO A 153 -11.57 6.55 -2.21
C PRO A 153 -11.05 7.44 -3.34
N VAL A 154 -10.87 8.75 -3.11
CA VAL A 154 -10.74 9.77 -4.16
C VAL A 154 -9.48 10.59 -3.95
N GLY A 155 -8.67 10.69 -5.00
CA GLY A 155 -7.63 11.71 -5.16
C GLY A 155 -8.10 12.79 -6.15
N THR A 156 -7.21 13.70 -6.53
CA THR A 156 -7.55 14.77 -7.48
C THR A 156 -7.68 14.28 -8.92
N ARG A 157 -7.22 13.06 -9.23
CA ARG A 157 -7.29 12.45 -10.56
C ARG A 157 -7.64 10.97 -10.45
N ASP A 158 -8.16 10.39 -11.52
CA ASP A 158 -8.44 8.94 -11.59
C ASP A 158 -7.18 8.10 -11.32
N ALA A 159 -6.02 8.53 -11.84
CA ALA A 159 -4.74 7.86 -11.64
C ALA A 159 -4.27 7.85 -10.18
N THR A 160 -4.71 8.81 -9.36
CA THR A 160 -4.40 8.89 -7.92
C THR A 160 -5.57 8.41 -7.05
N SER A 161 -6.64 7.88 -7.65
CA SER A 161 -7.84 7.44 -6.92
C SER A 161 -7.89 5.92 -6.82
N PRO A 162 -7.82 5.32 -5.62
CA PRO A 162 -8.01 3.88 -5.46
C PRO A 162 -9.43 3.45 -5.85
N ASN A 163 -10.43 4.35 -5.72
CA ASN A 163 -11.84 4.11 -5.96
C ASN A 163 -12.49 3.10 -4.99
N TYR A 164 -11.93 2.98 -3.79
CA TYR A 164 -12.49 2.23 -2.66
C TYR A 164 -11.97 2.83 -1.35
N TRP A 165 -12.77 2.73 -0.29
CA TRP A 165 -12.31 3.05 1.06
C TRP A 165 -11.39 1.93 1.56
N SER A 166 -10.32 2.28 2.28
CA SER A 166 -9.54 1.29 3.02
C SER A 166 -9.39 1.68 4.49
N ASN A 167 -9.19 0.67 5.33
CA ASN A 167 -8.76 0.82 6.72
C ASN A 167 -7.33 0.32 6.83
N ILE A 168 -6.45 1.12 7.41
CA ILE A 168 -5.04 0.82 7.69
C ILE A 168 -4.92 0.75 9.22
N SER A 169 -4.67 -0.43 9.77
CA SER A 169 -4.54 -0.61 11.22
C SER A 169 -3.21 -1.23 11.57
N SER A 170 -2.55 -0.70 12.60
CA SER A 170 -1.20 -1.11 12.98
C SER A 170 -1.04 -1.13 14.49
N ILE A 171 -0.26 -2.09 14.98
CA ILE A 171 0.40 -1.99 16.28
C ILE A 171 1.67 -1.19 16.06
N ILE A 172 1.90 -0.19 16.90
CA ILE A 172 3.11 0.63 16.89
C ILE A 172 3.92 0.32 18.15
N PHE A 173 5.23 0.32 18.04
CA PHE A 173 6.11 0.09 19.19
C PHE A 173 7.43 0.81 19.02
N ASP A 174 8.03 1.11 20.16
CA ASP A 174 9.36 1.69 20.25
C ASP A 174 10.07 1.13 21.49
N TYR A 175 11.40 0.96 21.39
CA TYR A 175 12.25 0.57 22.51
C TYR A 175 13.62 1.25 22.44
N GLU A 176 13.98 1.88 23.55
CA GLU A 176 15.13 2.76 23.68
C GLU A 176 16.23 2.20 24.57
N TRP A 177 17.36 1.83 23.97
CA TRP A 177 18.60 1.58 24.71
C TRP A 177 19.48 2.83 24.74
N LYS A 178 20.52 2.78 25.59
CA LYS A 178 21.50 3.87 25.71
C LYS A 178 22.16 4.24 24.37
N HIS A 179 22.46 3.25 23.54
CA HIS A 179 23.20 3.43 22.29
C HIS A 179 22.42 3.03 21.04
N PHE A 180 21.25 2.41 21.19
CA PHE A 180 20.46 1.89 20.08
C PHE A 180 18.99 2.20 20.31
N SER A 181 18.20 2.30 19.24
CA SER A 181 16.74 2.24 19.32
C SER A 181 16.20 1.19 18.36
N PHE A 182 15.02 0.68 18.69
CA PHE A 182 14.27 -0.23 17.84
C PHE A 182 12.81 0.20 17.82
N ASP A 183 12.39 0.64 16.65
CA ASP A 183 11.13 1.32 16.41
C ASP A 183 10.42 0.66 15.24
N GLY A 184 9.09 0.68 15.21
CA GLY A 184 8.38 0.14 14.07
C GLY A 184 6.89 -0.07 14.24
N ASP A 185 6.31 -0.57 13.17
CA ASP A 185 4.91 -0.96 13.12
C ASP A 185 4.71 -2.31 12.41
N ILE A 186 3.57 -2.93 12.72
CA ILE A 186 3.09 -4.13 12.06
C ILE A 186 1.58 -3.98 11.91
N GLY A 187 1.07 -4.20 10.71
CA GLY A 187 -0.32 -3.88 10.43
C GLY A 187 -0.94 -4.59 9.25
N THR A 188 -2.16 -4.19 8.96
CA THR A 188 -2.95 -4.68 7.84
C THR A 188 -3.72 -3.55 7.17
N VAL A 189 -3.93 -3.70 5.86
CA VAL A 189 -4.84 -2.84 5.09
C VAL A 189 -5.98 -3.70 4.55
N THR A 190 -7.21 -3.29 4.86
CA THR A 190 -8.42 -3.91 4.31
C THR A 190 -9.18 -2.91 3.45
N GLY A 191 -9.47 -3.28 2.21
CA GLY A 191 -10.25 -2.48 1.28
C GLY A 191 -11.73 -2.87 1.27
N SER A 192 -12.59 -1.86 1.15
CA SER A 192 -13.97 -2.06 0.70
C SER A 192 -14.01 -2.48 -0.78
N THR A 193 -15.17 -2.95 -1.24
CA THR A 193 -15.37 -3.27 -2.64
C THR A 193 -15.21 -2.04 -3.53
N LYS A 194 -14.30 -2.11 -4.50
CA LYS A 194 -14.18 -1.14 -5.58
C LYS A 194 -15.37 -1.29 -6.52
N HIS A 195 -16.10 -0.20 -6.69
CA HIS A 195 -17.24 -0.14 -7.60
C HIS A 195 -17.18 1.14 -8.42
N VAL A 196 -16.90 0.99 -9.72
CA VAL A 196 -16.90 2.09 -10.68
C VAL A 196 -17.97 1.81 -11.73
N LYS A 197 -18.75 2.83 -12.08
CA LYS A 197 -19.86 2.70 -13.03
C LYS A 197 -19.37 2.12 -14.36
N ASN A 198 -20.11 1.15 -14.90
CA ASN A 198 -19.80 0.45 -16.15
C ASN A 198 -18.46 -0.34 -16.13
N GLN A 199 -17.93 -0.65 -14.95
CA GLN A 199 -16.77 -1.52 -14.79
C GLN A 199 -17.13 -2.74 -13.92
N HIS A 200 -16.26 -3.74 -13.91
CA HIS A 200 -16.37 -4.84 -12.97
C HIS A 200 -16.20 -4.33 -11.54
N SER A 201 -16.77 -5.07 -10.59
CA SER A 201 -16.60 -4.82 -9.17
C SER A 201 -15.49 -5.70 -8.61
N TYR A 202 -14.58 -5.11 -7.84
CA TYR A 202 -13.41 -5.80 -7.32
C TYR A 202 -13.35 -5.73 -5.80
N ALA A 203 -12.95 -6.81 -5.14
CA ALA A 203 -12.53 -6.80 -3.75
C ALA A 203 -11.00 -6.77 -3.72
N PRO A 204 -10.38 -5.64 -3.33
CA PRO A 204 -8.92 -5.55 -3.19
C PRO A 204 -8.40 -6.60 -2.22
N GLY A 205 -7.20 -7.11 -2.49
CA GLY A 205 -6.51 -8.02 -1.58
C GLY A 205 -6.22 -7.36 -0.24
N VAL A 206 -6.31 -8.14 0.83
CA VAL A 206 -5.82 -7.71 2.16
C VAL A 206 -4.29 -7.59 2.10
N VAL A 207 -3.77 -6.50 2.66
CA VAL A 207 -2.34 -6.26 2.81
C VAL A 207 -1.94 -6.57 4.24
N PHE A 208 -0.80 -7.23 4.44
CA PHE A 208 -0.09 -7.32 5.71
C PHE A 208 1.28 -6.67 5.54
N TYR A 209 1.72 -5.91 6.52
CA TYR A 209 3.01 -5.22 6.43
C TYR A 209 3.71 -5.14 7.78
N SER A 210 5.02 -4.93 7.74
CA SER A 210 5.87 -4.63 8.88
C SER A 210 6.97 -3.68 8.45
N ASN A 211 7.17 -2.61 9.22
CA ASN A 211 8.25 -1.65 9.02
C ASN A 211 9.07 -1.58 10.31
N LEU A 212 10.36 -1.93 10.23
CA LEU A 212 11.26 -2.01 11.38
C LEU A 212 12.44 -1.06 11.18
N ARG A 213 12.76 -0.27 12.20
CA ARG A 213 13.88 0.67 12.21
C ARG A 213 14.80 0.30 13.36
N PHE A 214 16.04 -0.03 13.03
CA PHE A 214 17.09 -0.26 14.02
C PHE A 214 18.13 0.83 13.89
N SER A 215 18.33 1.60 14.95
CA SER A 215 19.20 2.77 14.91
C SER A 215 20.40 2.64 15.85
N TRP A 216 21.47 3.37 15.54
CA TRP A 216 22.62 3.55 16.43
C TRP A 216 22.82 5.03 16.74
N LYS A 217 22.72 5.38 18.03
CA LYS A 217 22.88 6.72 18.59
C LYS A 217 24.35 7.14 18.59
N ALA A 218 24.90 7.37 17.39
CA ALA A 218 26.31 7.69 17.19
C ALA A 218 26.69 9.00 17.87
N THR A 219 25.80 9.99 17.84
CA THR A 219 25.93 11.27 18.56
C THR A 219 24.56 11.75 19.04
N SER A 220 24.51 12.89 19.74
CA SER A 220 23.25 13.54 20.13
C SER A 220 22.46 14.17 18.98
N ARG A 221 22.99 14.16 17.75
CA ARG A 221 22.37 14.81 16.58
C ARG A 221 22.29 13.94 15.33
N ILE A 222 23.06 12.86 15.30
CA ILE A 222 23.24 12.01 14.13
C ILE A 222 23.04 10.58 14.59
N GLU A 223 22.11 9.93 13.93
CA GLU A 223 21.67 8.59 14.21
C GLU A 223 21.51 7.82 12.90
N PRO A 224 22.55 7.08 12.45
CA PRO A 224 22.37 6.14 11.36
C PRO A 224 21.40 5.03 11.77
N PHE A 225 20.61 4.56 10.81
CA PHE A 225 19.68 3.47 11.02
C PHE A 225 19.64 2.50 9.83
N LEU A 226 19.16 1.30 10.10
CA LEU A 226 18.81 0.29 9.14
C LEU A 226 17.29 0.12 9.14
N ALA A 227 16.72 0.06 7.93
CA ALA A 227 15.30 -0.20 7.71
C ALA A 227 15.13 -1.63 7.20
N PHE A 228 14.15 -2.34 7.75
CA PHE A 228 13.62 -3.57 7.18
C PHE A 228 12.12 -3.39 7.00
N ASP A 229 11.69 -3.39 5.74
CA ASP A 229 10.30 -3.23 5.35
C ASP A 229 9.84 -4.49 4.62
N TRP A 230 8.64 -4.94 4.95
CA TRP A 230 8.07 -6.15 4.36
C TRP A 230 6.58 -5.98 4.16
N GLN A 231 6.07 -6.46 3.02
CA GLN A 231 4.66 -6.45 2.68
C GLN A 231 4.24 -7.72 1.95
N ASN A 232 3.02 -8.16 2.25
CA ASN A 232 2.33 -9.22 1.54
C ASN A 232 0.94 -8.74 1.14
N VAL A 233 0.66 -8.81 -0.15
CA VAL A 233 -0.64 -8.40 -0.72
C VAL A 233 -1.33 -9.65 -1.27
N ASN A 234 -2.52 -9.95 -0.73
CA ASN A 234 -3.36 -11.03 -1.25
C ASN A 234 -3.91 -10.69 -2.65
N GLY A 235 -4.36 -11.71 -3.37
CA GLY A 235 -4.95 -11.52 -4.70
C GLY A 235 -6.27 -10.71 -4.65
N THR A 236 -6.46 -9.85 -5.64
CA THR A 236 -7.72 -9.13 -5.87
C THR A 236 -8.76 -10.08 -6.44
N TYR A 237 -9.98 -10.05 -5.90
CA TYR A 237 -11.09 -10.88 -6.38
C TYR A 237 -12.04 -10.06 -7.25
N ASP A 238 -12.35 -10.53 -8.46
CA ASP A 238 -13.36 -9.95 -9.34
C ASP A 238 -14.73 -10.53 -8.98
N ASN A 239 -15.58 -9.71 -8.37
CA ASN A 239 -16.93 -10.09 -7.96
C ASN A 239 -17.87 -10.30 -9.16
N THR A 240 -17.59 -9.63 -10.29
CA THR A 240 -18.39 -9.72 -11.51
C THR A 240 -18.10 -11.01 -12.25
N ALA A 241 -16.82 -11.36 -12.43
CA ALA A 241 -16.37 -12.59 -13.09
C ALA A 241 -16.27 -13.80 -12.15
N ARG A 242 -16.39 -13.59 -10.84
CA ARG A 242 -16.30 -14.61 -9.77
C ARG A 242 -14.98 -15.38 -9.75
N GLN A 243 -13.88 -14.68 -9.96
CA GLN A 243 -12.54 -15.27 -10.01
C GLN A 243 -11.48 -14.32 -9.43
N TYR A 244 -10.36 -14.88 -8.99
CA TYR A 244 -9.19 -14.07 -8.64
C TYR A 244 -8.54 -13.51 -9.90
N MET A 245 -8.05 -12.28 -9.82
CA MET A 245 -7.28 -11.67 -10.89
C MET A 245 -5.87 -12.24 -10.91
N ASP A 246 -5.42 -12.67 -12.09
CA ASP A 246 -4.04 -13.09 -12.29
C ASP A 246 -3.07 -11.94 -11.98
N ASN A 247 -1.93 -12.27 -11.35
CA ASN A 247 -0.86 -11.31 -11.03
C ASN A 247 -1.27 -10.13 -10.12
N SER A 248 -2.29 -10.32 -9.29
CA SER A 248 -2.78 -9.28 -8.38
C SER A 248 -2.31 -9.40 -6.92
N SER A 249 -1.55 -10.45 -6.60
CA SER A 249 -0.86 -10.61 -5.30
C SER A 249 0.61 -10.24 -5.43
N SER A 250 1.21 -9.70 -4.37
CA SER A 250 2.65 -9.38 -4.31
C SER A 250 3.28 -9.72 -2.96
N ARG A 251 4.60 -9.81 -2.96
CA ARG A 251 5.46 -9.97 -1.77
C ARG A 251 6.69 -9.12 -1.99
N GLU A 252 6.89 -8.16 -1.12
CA GLU A 252 7.94 -7.15 -1.21
C GLU A 252 8.67 -7.07 0.13
#